data_AF-A0A4P6B5R2-F1
#
_entry.id   AF-A0A4P6B5R2-F1
#
_cell.length_a   1.000
_cell.length_b   1.000
_cell.length_c   1.000
_cell.angle_alpha   90.00
_cell.angle_beta   90.00
_cell.angle_gamma   90.00
#
_symmetry.space_group_name_H-M   'P 1'
#
loop_
_entity.id
_entity.type
_entity.pdbx_description
1 polymer ?
#
loop_
_entity_poly.entity_id
_entity_poly.type
_entity_poly.pdbx_seq_one_letter_code
_entity_poly.pdbx_strand_id
1 'polypeptide(L)'
;MKILQRLEEYRQEAKKLYWEGTFADYLAMVIKNPQLARLAHARIYDMIAAAGVEEVDGVKRYRFFSEEIFGLERTLEKLVEEYFHSAARRLDVRKRILLLMGPVSGGKSTIVTMLKRGLERYSQTDAGAVYAIKGCPMHEEPLHLIPRELRPELQKEYGIYIEGSLCPVCQLMVEEKYNGRVEEVPVERIILSEEKRIGIGTFSPSDPKSQDIAELTGSIDFSTIAEYGSESDPRAYRFDGELNIANRGIMEFQLTLRTIQRGVNNRKCLGVPGV
;
A
#
# COMPACT_ATOMS: atom_id res chain seq x y z
N MET A 1 -0.96 -31.30 22.83
CA MET A 1 0.06 -30.79 21.88
C MET A 1 -0.01 -29.27 21.83
N LYS A 2 1.02 -28.56 22.32
CA LYS A 2 1.06 -27.09 22.47
C LYS A 2 0.96 -26.33 21.14
N ILE A 3 1.36 -26.94 20.03
CA ILE A 3 1.31 -26.32 18.69
C ILE A 3 -0.12 -26.23 18.12
N LEU A 4 -0.97 -27.24 18.36
CA LEU A 4 -2.35 -27.24 17.88
C LEU A 4 -3.19 -26.14 18.57
N GLN A 5 -2.94 -25.91 19.86
CA GLN A 5 -3.56 -24.80 20.60
C GLN A 5 -3.14 -23.44 20.01
N ARG A 6 -1.85 -23.27 19.70
CA ARG A 6 -1.34 -22.03 19.12
C ARG A 6 -1.85 -21.77 17.70
N LEU A 7 -2.11 -22.83 16.92
CA LEU A 7 -2.78 -22.71 15.61
C LEU A 7 -4.25 -22.28 15.76
N GLU A 8 -4.94 -22.75 16.81
CA GLU A 8 -6.31 -22.32 17.08
C GLU A 8 -6.36 -20.86 17.55
N GLU A 9 -5.45 -20.44 18.42
CA GLU A 9 -5.28 -19.03 18.84
C GLU A 9 -5.05 -18.13 17.62
N TYR A 10 -4.14 -18.51 16.71
CA TYR A 10 -3.87 -17.78 15.47
C TYR A 10 -5.12 -17.65 14.58
N ARG A 11 -5.92 -18.72 14.44
CA ARG A 11 -7.19 -18.66 13.69
C ARG A 11 -8.20 -17.74 14.35
N GLN A 12 -8.27 -17.72 15.68
CA GLN A 12 -9.17 -16.83 16.41
C GLN A 12 -8.75 -15.36 16.28
N GLU A 13 -7.45 -15.08 16.34
CA GLU A 13 -6.92 -13.73 16.08
C GLU A 13 -7.24 -13.28 14.65
N ALA A 14 -7.03 -14.13 13.65
CA ALA A 14 -7.40 -13.84 12.27
C ALA A 14 -8.90 -13.54 12.10
N LYS A 15 -9.77 -14.29 12.80
CA LYS A 15 -11.23 -14.04 12.80
C LYS A 15 -11.60 -12.70 13.45
N LYS A 16 -10.87 -12.24 14.47
CA LYS A 16 -11.10 -10.93 15.08
C LYS A 16 -10.79 -9.77 14.15
N LEU A 17 -9.87 -9.97 13.21
CA LEU A 17 -9.51 -8.97 12.19
C LEU A 17 -10.48 -8.95 11.01
N TYR A 18 -11.35 -9.95 10.89
CA TYR A 18 -12.34 -9.97 9.84
C TYR A 18 -13.42 -8.92 10.09
N TRP A 19 -13.67 -8.10 9.08
CA TRP A 19 -14.77 -7.16 9.04
C TRP A 19 -15.29 -7.10 7.61
N GLU A 20 -16.61 -7.13 7.47
CA GLU A 20 -17.32 -6.93 6.21
C GLU A 20 -18.58 -6.13 6.51
N GLY A 21 -18.89 -5.17 5.63
CA GLY A 21 -20.05 -4.31 5.75
C GLY A 21 -20.31 -3.57 4.46
N THR A 22 -21.20 -2.59 4.51
CA THR A 22 -21.48 -1.72 3.36
C THR A 22 -20.57 -0.49 3.37
N PHE A 23 -20.55 0.25 2.27
CA PHE A 23 -19.87 1.54 2.21
C PHE A 23 -20.45 2.52 3.25
N ALA A 24 -21.76 2.48 3.51
CA ALA A 24 -22.37 3.28 4.57
C ALA A 24 -21.78 2.96 5.96
N ASP A 25 -21.61 1.68 6.29
CA ASP A 25 -21.00 1.25 7.55
C ASP A 25 -19.55 1.73 7.66
N TYR A 26 -18.78 1.57 6.59
CA TYR A 26 -17.41 2.03 6.51
C TYR A 26 -17.30 3.57 6.65
N LEU A 27 -18.16 4.33 5.96
CA LEU A 27 -18.17 5.79 6.04
C LEU A 27 -18.45 6.27 7.47
N ALA A 28 -19.38 5.63 8.17
CA ALA A 28 -19.65 5.92 9.58
C ALA A 28 -18.43 5.63 10.48
N MET A 29 -17.65 4.59 10.17
CA MET A 29 -16.39 4.31 10.89
C MET A 29 -15.33 5.38 10.62
N VAL A 30 -15.19 5.82 9.37
CA VAL A 30 -14.19 6.83 8.98
C VAL A 30 -14.53 8.20 9.56
N ILE A 31 -15.81 8.57 9.61
CA ILE A 31 -16.26 9.82 10.26
C ILE A 31 -15.88 9.82 11.75
N LYS A 32 -16.02 8.67 12.43
CA LYS A 32 -15.63 8.53 13.85
C LYS A 32 -14.11 8.47 14.02
N ASN A 33 -13.40 7.86 13.07
CA ASN A 33 -11.95 7.71 13.09
C ASN A 33 -11.34 8.02 11.71
N PRO A 34 -11.03 9.30 11.44
CA PRO A 34 -10.45 9.71 10.14
C PRO A 34 -9.10 9.06 9.82
N GLN A 35 -8.42 8.45 10.79
CA GLN A 35 -7.16 7.72 10.56
C GLN A 35 -7.34 6.52 9.62
N LEU A 36 -8.57 6.00 9.47
CA LEU A 36 -8.87 4.92 8.53
C LEU A 36 -8.74 5.36 7.06
N ALA A 37 -8.86 6.66 6.78
CA ALA A 37 -8.77 7.26 5.44
C ALA A 37 -7.35 7.69 5.04
N ARG A 38 -6.34 7.40 5.86
CA ARG A 38 -5.00 7.93 5.65
C ARG A 38 -4.29 7.29 4.46
N LEU A 39 -3.48 8.10 3.78
CA LEU A 39 -2.64 7.67 2.68
C LEU A 39 -1.57 6.65 3.15
N ALA A 40 -1.07 5.86 2.21
CA ALA A 40 -0.03 4.86 2.46
C ALA A 40 1.22 5.45 3.14
N HIS A 41 1.65 6.64 2.71
CA HIS A 41 2.77 7.36 3.32
C HIS A 41 2.56 7.68 4.80
N ALA A 42 1.37 8.17 5.16
CA ALA A 42 1.02 8.45 6.55
C ALA A 42 0.98 7.16 7.37
N ARG A 43 0.41 6.08 6.81
CA ARG A 43 0.40 4.77 7.44
C ARG A 43 1.80 4.25 7.73
N ILE A 44 2.74 4.39 6.79
CA ILE A 44 4.14 3.97 6.97
C ILE A 44 4.83 4.82 8.03
N TYR A 45 4.64 6.14 8.01
CA TYR A 45 5.19 7.01 9.06
C TYR A 45 4.66 6.64 10.45
N ASP A 46 3.34 6.49 10.57
CA ASP A 46 2.68 6.16 11.84
C ASP A 46 3.08 4.78 12.36
N MET A 47 3.28 3.81 11.47
CA MET A 47 3.87 2.51 11.81
C MET A 47 5.25 2.67 12.45
N ILE A 48 6.13 3.46 11.83
CA ILE A 48 7.49 3.69 12.33
C ILE A 48 7.44 4.41 13.68
N ALA A 49 6.61 5.44 13.80
CA ALA A 49 6.44 6.21 15.02
C ALA A 49 5.81 5.39 16.16
N ALA A 50 4.85 4.51 15.85
CA ALA A 50 4.17 3.65 16.82
C ALA A 50 5.10 2.64 17.50
N ALA A 51 6.24 2.28 16.86
CA ALA A 51 7.26 1.45 17.50
C ALA A 51 8.02 2.19 18.63
N GLY A 52 7.93 3.53 18.65
CA GLY A 52 8.56 4.41 19.62
C GLY A 52 9.72 5.21 19.04
N VAL A 53 9.82 6.46 19.48
CA VAL A 53 10.87 7.42 19.11
C VAL A 53 11.54 7.90 20.38
N GLU A 54 12.87 7.80 20.42
CA GLU A 54 13.71 8.33 21.50
C GLU A 54 14.58 9.43 20.95
N GLU A 55 14.92 10.42 21.78
CA GLU A 55 15.88 11.45 21.40
C GLU A 55 17.15 11.27 22.23
N VAL A 56 18.28 11.04 21.56
CA VAL A 56 19.59 10.84 22.19
C VAL A 56 20.58 11.79 21.52
N ASP A 57 21.20 12.66 22.31
CA ASP A 57 22.17 13.67 21.83
C ASP A 57 21.64 14.53 20.66
N GLY A 58 20.34 14.86 20.68
CA GLY A 58 19.67 15.65 19.63
C GLY A 58 19.41 14.89 18.33
N VAL A 59 19.53 13.55 18.34
CA VAL A 59 19.20 12.67 17.21
C VAL A 59 18.01 11.80 17.59
N LYS A 60 16.96 11.81 16.75
CA LYS A 60 15.81 10.91 16.92
C LYS A 60 16.17 9.49 16.52
N ARG A 61 16.11 8.58 17.49
CA ARG A 61 16.25 7.14 17.32
C ARG A 61 14.87 6.49 17.21
N TYR A 62 14.60 5.93 16.04
CA TYR A 62 13.38 5.18 15.76
C TYR A 62 13.55 3.72 16.16
N ARG A 63 12.84 3.27 17.21
CA ARG A 63 12.90 1.88 17.70
C ARG A 63 12.50 0.85 16.65
N PHE A 64 11.69 1.26 15.67
CA PHE A 64 11.33 0.44 14.52
C PHE A 64 12.55 -0.18 13.82
N PHE A 65 13.66 0.55 13.73
CA PHE A 65 14.88 0.10 13.04
C PHE A 65 15.92 -0.53 13.98
N SER A 66 15.79 -0.37 15.30
CA SER A 66 16.86 -0.70 16.25
C SER A 66 17.14 -2.19 16.43
N GLU A 67 16.25 -3.06 15.98
CA GLU A 67 16.45 -4.52 16.08
C GLU A 67 17.45 -5.05 15.05
N GLU A 68 17.51 -4.45 13.85
CA GLU A 68 18.33 -4.96 12.74
C GLU A 68 19.34 -3.93 12.20
N ILE A 69 19.19 -2.64 12.52
CA ILE A 69 20.05 -1.56 12.02
C ILE A 69 20.72 -0.83 13.17
N PHE A 70 22.06 -0.78 13.13
CA PHE A 70 22.89 -0.11 14.13
C PHE A 70 23.86 0.87 13.45
N GLY A 71 24.10 2.02 14.07
CA GLY A 71 25.08 3.01 13.58
C GLY A 71 24.62 3.85 12.39
N LEU A 72 23.34 3.77 12.01
CA LEU A 72 22.73 4.56 10.93
C LEU A 72 21.66 5.53 11.46
N GLU A 73 21.68 5.87 12.74
CA GLU A 73 20.64 6.65 13.42
C GLU A 73 20.34 7.99 12.71
N ARG A 74 21.37 8.78 12.38
CA ARG A 74 21.19 10.05 11.64
C ARG A 74 20.63 9.84 10.23
N THR A 75 21.03 8.78 9.54
CA THR A 75 20.54 8.47 8.19
C THR A 75 19.08 8.03 8.24
N LEU A 76 18.72 7.25 9.25
CA LEU A 76 17.34 6.80 9.48
C LEU A 76 16.45 7.95 9.91
N GLU A 77 16.92 8.84 10.80
CA GLU A 77 16.24 10.08 11.15
C GLU A 77 15.94 10.91 9.91
N LYS A 78 16.95 11.13 9.06
CA LYS A 78 16.78 11.84 7.79
C LYS A 78 15.75 11.18 6.89
N LEU A 79 15.82 9.86 6.72
CA LEU A 79 14.85 9.09 5.94
C LEU A 79 13.43 9.27 6.47
N VAL A 80 13.24 9.17 7.78
CA VAL A 80 11.91 9.25 8.37
C VAL A 80 11.37 10.68 8.33
N GLU A 81 12.16 11.68 8.69
CA GLU A 81 11.70 13.08 8.78
C GLU A 81 11.58 13.75 7.40
N GLU A 82 12.59 13.62 6.55
CA GLU A 82 12.61 14.31 5.25
C GLU A 82 11.79 13.59 4.18
N TYR A 83 11.61 12.27 4.27
CA TYR A 83 10.80 11.51 3.33
C TYR A 83 9.44 11.13 3.90
N PHE A 84 9.36 10.23 4.89
CA PHE A 84 8.08 9.67 5.34
C PHE A 84 7.18 10.69 6.05
N HIS A 85 7.71 11.47 6.99
CA HIS A 85 6.96 12.48 7.73
C HIS A 85 6.50 13.61 6.79
N SER A 86 7.39 14.06 5.93
CA SER A 86 7.08 15.06 4.90
C SER A 86 6.02 14.54 3.91
N ALA A 87 6.09 13.28 3.49
CA ALA A 87 5.08 12.65 2.63
C ALA A 87 3.74 12.46 3.34
N ALA A 88 3.75 12.08 4.62
CA ALA A 88 2.56 11.96 5.47
C ALA A 88 1.82 13.29 5.61
N ARG A 89 2.56 14.40 5.65
CA ARG A 89 2.04 15.78 5.64
C ARG A 89 1.63 16.28 4.25
N ARG A 90 1.50 15.38 3.29
CA ARG A 90 0.99 15.65 1.93
C ARG A 90 1.87 16.60 1.11
N LEU A 91 3.16 16.70 1.44
CA LEU A 91 4.12 17.49 0.65
C LEU A 91 4.52 16.73 -0.64
N ASP A 92 5.07 17.47 -1.62
CA ASP A 92 5.41 16.94 -2.95
C ASP A 92 6.40 15.77 -2.96
N VAL A 93 7.15 15.57 -1.88
CA VAL A 93 8.04 14.41 -1.72
C VAL A 93 7.29 13.08 -1.89
N ARG A 94 5.98 13.04 -1.57
CA ARG A 94 5.11 11.87 -1.71
C ARG A 94 4.96 11.36 -3.15
N LYS A 95 5.21 12.22 -4.14
CA LYS A 95 5.13 11.90 -5.58
C LYS A 95 6.47 11.38 -6.13
N ARG A 96 7.50 11.23 -5.29
CA ARG A 96 8.86 10.86 -5.68
C ARG A 96 9.16 9.42 -5.28
N ILE A 97 9.93 8.71 -6.10
CA ILE A 97 10.47 7.39 -5.79
C ILE A 97 11.67 7.57 -4.85
N LEU A 98 11.68 6.84 -3.73
CA LEU A 98 12.79 6.79 -2.79
C LEU A 98 13.88 5.85 -3.33
N LEU A 99 15.06 6.40 -3.64
CA LEU A 99 16.22 5.61 -4.04
C LEU A 99 17.20 5.46 -2.87
N LEU A 100 17.40 4.22 -2.40
CA LEU A 100 18.38 3.93 -1.35
C LEU A 100 19.75 3.65 -1.99
N MET A 101 20.70 4.58 -1.83
CA MET A 101 22.07 4.47 -2.36
C MET A 101 23.09 4.21 -1.25
N GLY A 102 24.11 3.40 -1.52
CA GLY A 102 25.25 3.23 -0.62
C GLY A 102 26.09 1.98 -0.93
N PRO A 103 27.14 1.69 -0.14
CA PRO A 103 28.02 0.53 -0.36
C PRO A 103 27.27 -0.80 -0.28
N VAL A 104 27.82 -1.84 -0.90
CA VAL A 104 27.36 -3.22 -0.69
C VAL A 104 27.39 -3.54 0.81
N SER A 105 26.39 -4.25 1.33
CA SER A 105 26.21 -4.54 2.77
C SER A 105 25.74 -3.38 3.67
N GLY A 106 25.43 -2.19 3.14
CA GLY A 106 24.98 -1.04 3.95
C GLY A 106 23.53 -1.10 4.47
N GLY A 107 22.96 -2.28 4.74
CA GLY A 107 21.63 -2.42 5.35
C GLY A 107 20.41 -2.02 4.49
N LYS A 108 20.60 -1.62 3.22
CA LYS A 108 19.50 -1.15 2.34
C LYS A 108 18.36 -2.16 2.18
N SER A 109 18.70 -3.40 1.83
CA SER A 109 17.71 -4.47 1.70
C SER A 109 17.03 -4.77 3.03
N THR A 110 17.78 -4.68 4.14
CA THR A 110 17.24 -4.86 5.49
C THR A 110 16.19 -3.80 5.78
N ILE A 111 16.48 -2.51 5.53
CA ILE A 111 15.51 -1.41 5.70
C ILE A 111 14.23 -1.68 4.90
N VAL A 112 14.35 -2.08 3.63
CA VAL A 112 13.18 -2.38 2.78
C VAL A 112 12.37 -3.55 3.36
N THR A 113 13.04 -4.64 3.72
CA THR A 113 12.40 -5.83 4.33
C THR A 113 11.70 -5.48 5.65
N MET A 114 12.33 -4.65 6.50
CA MET A 114 11.74 -4.18 7.74
C MET A 114 10.48 -3.36 7.48
N LEU A 115 10.50 -2.45 6.51
CA LEU A 115 9.33 -1.64 6.15
C LEU A 115 8.17 -2.51 5.64
N LYS A 116 8.43 -3.47 4.74
CA LYS A 116 7.41 -4.39 4.22
C LYS A 116 6.79 -5.22 5.35
N ARG A 117 7.63 -5.93 6.13
CA ARG A 117 7.17 -6.76 7.26
C ARG A 117 6.48 -5.93 8.35
N GLY A 118 7.00 -4.73 8.61
CA GLY A 118 6.40 -3.78 9.53
C GLY A 118 4.99 -3.41 9.09
N LEU A 119 4.80 -3.15 7.79
CA LEU A 119 3.52 -2.74 7.23
C LEU A 119 2.50 -3.87 7.30
N GLU A 120 2.93 -5.11 7.00
CA GLU A 120 2.09 -6.31 7.19
C GLU A 120 1.61 -6.44 8.64
N ARG A 121 2.54 -6.39 9.61
CA ARG A 121 2.20 -6.47 11.03
C ARG A 121 1.32 -5.31 11.49
N TYR A 122 1.63 -4.10 11.04
CA TYR A 122 0.88 -2.91 11.43
C TYR A 122 -0.55 -2.97 10.92
N SER A 123 -0.79 -3.49 9.71
CA SER A 123 -2.14 -3.65 9.14
C SER A 123 -3.05 -4.58 9.95
N GLN A 124 -2.47 -5.47 10.75
CA GLN A 124 -3.20 -6.34 11.69
C GLN A 124 -3.63 -5.60 12.97
N THR A 125 -3.14 -4.39 13.22
CA THR A 125 -3.59 -3.57 14.35
C THR A 125 -4.80 -2.72 13.96
N ASP A 126 -5.61 -2.30 14.93
CA ASP A 126 -6.73 -1.38 14.66
C ASP A 126 -6.26 -0.01 14.20
N ALA A 127 -5.09 0.44 14.69
CA ALA A 127 -4.46 1.65 14.19
C ALA A 127 -4.17 1.51 12.69
N GLY A 128 -3.48 0.43 12.30
CA GLY A 128 -3.08 0.12 10.92
C GLY A 128 -4.17 -0.41 9.99
N ALA A 129 -5.43 -0.52 10.44
CA ALA A 129 -6.50 -1.14 9.67
C ALA A 129 -6.66 -0.50 8.27
N VAL A 130 -6.84 -1.36 7.27
CA VAL A 130 -7.06 -0.98 5.86
C VAL A 130 -8.33 -1.65 5.38
N TYR A 131 -9.16 -0.90 4.68
CA TYR A 131 -10.43 -1.36 4.12
C TYR A 131 -10.41 -1.20 2.61
N ALA A 132 -11.04 -2.12 1.89
CA ALA A 132 -11.11 -2.14 0.45
C ALA A 132 -12.51 -2.48 -0.05
N ILE A 133 -12.85 -2.01 -1.26
CA ILE A 133 -14.07 -2.46 -1.94
C ILE A 133 -13.95 -3.97 -2.19
N LYS A 134 -14.94 -4.73 -1.71
CA LYS A 134 -14.91 -6.19 -1.76
C LYS A 134 -14.94 -6.67 -3.20
N GLY A 135 -14.00 -7.56 -3.53
CA GLY A 135 -13.87 -8.12 -4.88
C GLY A 135 -13.17 -7.22 -5.89
N CYS A 136 -12.66 -6.05 -5.49
CA CYS A 136 -11.81 -5.25 -6.35
C CYS A 136 -10.40 -5.86 -6.47
N PRO A 137 -9.88 -6.10 -7.69
CA PRO A 137 -8.56 -6.72 -7.87
C PRO A 137 -7.40 -5.83 -7.38
N MET A 138 -7.62 -4.51 -7.27
CA MET A 138 -6.63 -3.53 -6.82
C MET A 138 -6.76 -3.16 -5.34
N HIS A 139 -7.68 -3.80 -4.62
CA HIS A 139 -8.02 -3.45 -3.23
C HIS A 139 -8.33 -1.94 -3.05
N GLU A 140 -9.20 -1.45 -3.93
CA GLU A 140 -9.57 -0.04 -4.07
C GLU A 140 -10.03 0.61 -2.76
N GLU A 141 -9.66 1.88 -2.57
CA GLU A 141 -10.08 2.72 -1.45
C GLU A 141 -11.60 2.98 -1.51
N PRO A 142 -12.41 2.53 -0.53
CA PRO A 142 -13.85 2.73 -0.57
C PRO A 142 -14.28 4.21 -0.62
N LEU A 143 -13.49 5.14 -0.07
CA LEU A 143 -13.79 6.58 -0.17
C LEU A 143 -13.80 7.10 -1.62
N HIS A 144 -13.23 6.37 -2.57
CA HIS A 144 -13.30 6.72 -3.99
C HIS A 144 -14.72 6.63 -4.56
N LEU A 145 -15.63 5.91 -3.89
CA LEU A 145 -17.07 5.86 -4.21
C LEU A 145 -17.75 7.23 -4.05
N ILE A 146 -17.17 8.14 -3.24
CA ILE A 146 -17.72 9.48 -3.04
C ILE A 146 -17.45 10.34 -4.29
N PRO A 147 -18.50 10.94 -4.89
CA PRO A 147 -18.37 11.89 -5.99
C PRO A 147 -17.39 13.03 -5.66
N ARG A 148 -16.61 13.46 -6.65
CA ARG A 148 -15.52 14.44 -6.44
C ARG A 148 -16.02 15.76 -5.88
N GLU A 149 -17.25 16.12 -6.20
CA GLU A 149 -17.94 17.35 -5.82
C GLU A 149 -18.20 17.41 -4.30
N LEU A 150 -18.39 16.27 -3.65
CA LEU A 150 -18.70 16.18 -2.21
C LEU A 150 -17.45 16.06 -1.34
N ARG A 151 -16.30 15.67 -1.91
CA ARG A 151 -15.04 15.47 -1.16
C ARG A 151 -14.54 16.73 -0.44
N PRO A 152 -14.67 17.96 -0.99
CA PRO A 152 -14.28 19.17 -0.27
C PRO A 152 -15.07 19.40 1.02
N GLU A 153 -16.33 18.97 1.09
CA GLU A 153 -17.16 19.07 2.30
C GLU A 153 -16.64 18.12 3.38
N LEU A 154 -16.35 16.86 3.00
CA LEU A 154 -15.76 15.88 3.94
C LEU A 154 -14.42 16.34 4.52
N GLN A 155 -13.58 16.97 3.70
CA GLN A 155 -12.31 17.51 4.16
C GLN A 155 -12.50 18.65 5.16
N LYS A 156 -13.51 19.51 4.97
CA LYS A 156 -13.79 20.64 5.86
C LYS A 156 -14.45 20.20 7.17
N GLU A 157 -15.42 19.30 7.10
CA GLU A 157 -16.22 18.89 8.26
C GLU A 157 -15.52 17.83 9.12
N TYR A 158 -14.90 16.82 8.47
CA TYR A 158 -14.38 15.64 9.16
C TYR A 158 -12.86 15.49 9.05
N GLY A 159 -12.18 16.39 8.32
CA GLY A 159 -10.74 16.29 8.09
C GLY A 159 -10.32 15.17 7.11
N ILE A 160 -11.30 14.51 6.46
CA ILE A 160 -11.08 13.36 5.58
C ILE A 160 -10.59 13.85 4.22
N TYR A 161 -9.41 13.39 3.81
CA TYR A 161 -8.82 13.70 2.52
C TYR A 161 -8.90 12.51 1.60
N ILE A 162 -9.37 12.75 0.38
CA ILE A 162 -9.55 11.69 -0.62
C ILE A 162 -8.78 12.11 -1.87
N GLU A 163 -7.74 11.35 -2.20
CA GLU A 163 -6.99 11.46 -3.46
C GLU A 163 -7.60 10.52 -4.50
N GLY A 164 -7.10 10.48 -5.73
CA GLY A 164 -7.49 9.45 -6.69
C GLY A 164 -8.93 9.45 -7.20
N SER A 165 -9.28 8.39 -7.92
CA SER A 165 -10.62 8.10 -8.44
C SER A 165 -10.88 6.60 -8.40
N LEU A 166 -12.17 6.25 -8.42
CA LEU A 166 -12.61 4.87 -8.44
C LEU A 166 -12.04 4.13 -9.65
N CYS A 167 -11.51 2.92 -9.46
CA CYS A 167 -10.99 2.14 -10.58
C CYS A 167 -12.11 1.76 -11.58
N PRO A 168 -11.76 1.53 -12.85
CA PRO A 168 -12.76 1.26 -13.89
C PRO A 168 -13.64 0.03 -13.59
N VAL A 169 -13.08 -1.00 -12.96
CA VAL A 169 -13.82 -2.21 -12.56
C VAL A 169 -14.88 -1.89 -11.50
N CYS A 170 -14.52 -1.11 -10.48
CA CYS A 170 -15.46 -0.72 -9.44
C CYS A 170 -16.50 0.26 -9.96
N GLN A 171 -16.13 1.16 -10.86
CA GLN A 171 -17.06 2.08 -11.51
C GLN A 171 -18.16 1.31 -12.26
N LEU A 172 -17.76 0.36 -13.12
CA LEU A 172 -18.70 -0.48 -13.86
C LEU A 172 -19.59 -1.30 -12.91
N MET A 173 -19.00 -1.86 -11.86
CA MET A 173 -19.74 -2.63 -10.85
C MET A 173 -20.82 -1.77 -10.15
N VAL A 174 -20.50 -0.53 -9.79
CA VAL A 174 -21.46 0.40 -9.16
C VAL A 174 -22.61 0.73 -10.12
N GLU A 175 -22.29 0.99 -11.39
CA GLU A 175 -23.27 1.31 -12.44
C GLU A 175 -24.19 0.12 -12.72
N GLU A 176 -23.65 -1.06 -13.01
CA GLU A 176 -24.42 -2.24 -13.45
C GLU A 176 -25.14 -2.96 -12.30
N LYS A 177 -24.50 -3.12 -11.14
CA LYS A 177 -25.02 -3.96 -10.04
C LYS A 177 -25.76 -3.18 -8.97
N TYR A 178 -25.34 -1.95 -8.71
CA TYR A 178 -25.91 -1.12 -7.64
C TYR A 178 -26.74 0.04 -8.16
N ASN A 179 -26.86 0.21 -9.48
CA ASN A 179 -27.58 1.31 -10.13
C ASN A 179 -27.14 2.69 -9.60
N GLY A 180 -25.83 2.86 -9.37
CA GLY A 180 -25.27 4.09 -8.81
C GLY A 180 -25.39 4.27 -7.29
N ARG A 181 -26.03 3.32 -6.57
CA ARG A 181 -26.17 3.37 -5.11
C ARG A 181 -24.89 2.92 -4.42
N VAL A 182 -23.98 3.87 -4.23
CA VAL A 182 -22.65 3.63 -3.65
C VAL A 182 -22.72 3.17 -2.19
N GLU A 183 -23.77 3.53 -1.46
CA GLU A 183 -23.97 3.21 -0.05
C GLU A 183 -24.11 1.70 0.22
N GLU A 184 -24.60 0.93 -0.76
CA GLU A 184 -24.81 -0.53 -0.65
C GLU A 184 -23.56 -1.34 -1.05
N VAL A 185 -22.52 -0.68 -1.57
CA VAL A 185 -21.31 -1.37 -2.08
C VAL A 185 -20.60 -2.09 -0.92
N PRO A 186 -20.29 -3.39 -1.05
CA PRO A 186 -19.64 -4.14 0.01
C PRO A 186 -18.18 -3.73 0.16
N VAL A 187 -17.77 -3.59 1.41
CA VAL A 187 -16.41 -3.25 1.84
C VAL A 187 -15.92 -4.33 2.80
N GLU A 188 -14.63 -4.65 2.72
CA GLU A 188 -13.99 -5.61 3.62
C GLU A 188 -12.70 -5.04 4.22
N ARG A 189 -12.34 -5.51 5.41
CA ARG A 189 -11.02 -5.24 5.99
C ARG A 189 -10.01 -6.16 5.32
N ILE A 190 -8.94 -5.56 4.81
CA ILE A 190 -7.82 -6.27 4.20
C ILE A 190 -6.57 -6.18 5.08
N ILE A 191 -5.76 -7.24 5.02
CA ILE A 191 -4.45 -7.29 5.67
C ILE A 191 -3.41 -7.24 4.58
N LEU A 192 -2.51 -6.26 4.68
CA LEU A 192 -1.42 -6.10 3.72
C LEU A 192 -0.47 -7.28 3.85
N SER A 193 -0.02 -7.82 2.71
CA SER A 193 0.81 -9.01 2.68
C SER A 193 1.64 -9.07 1.41
N GLU A 194 2.95 -9.28 1.55
CA GLU A 194 3.83 -9.54 0.41
C GLU A 194 3.54 -10.92 -0.21
N GLU A 195 3.36 -11.95 0.62
CA GLU A 195 3.09 -13.32 0.17
C GLU A 195 1.77 -13.42 -0.62
N LYS A 196 0.72 -12.75 -0.14
CA LYS A 196 -0.59 -12.77 -0.80
C LYS A 196 -0.72 -11.71 -1.90
N ARG A 197 0.32 -10.90 -2.15
CA ARG A 197 0.31 -9.80 -3.12
C ARG A 197 -0.85 -8.82 -2.84
N ILE A 198 -0.94 -8.35 -1.59
CA ILE A 198 -1.95 -7.36 -1.14
C ILE A 198 -1.24 -6.12 -0.60
N GLY A 199 -1.22 -5.04 -1.38
CA GLY A 199 -0.60 -3.75 -1.03
C GLY A 199 0.92 -3.77 -0.89
N ILE A 200 1.59 -4.90 -1.13
CA ILE A 200 3.05 -4.97 -1.17
C ILE A 200 3.44 -5.70 -2.46
N GLY A 201 4.08 -4.97 -3.36
CA GLY A 201 4.60 -5.49 -4.63
C GLY A 201 6.12 -5.44 -4.68
N THR A 202 6.71 -6.43 -5.34
CA THR A 202 8.15 -6.53 -5.53
C THR A 202 8.44 -6.85 -6.99
N PHE A 203 9.08 -5.91 -7.68
CA PHE A 203 9.48 -6.06 -9.06
C PHE A 203 10.99 -6.27 -9.19
N SER A 204 11.36 -7.37 -9.82
CA SER A 204 12.74 -7.74 -10.08
C SER A 204 13.00 -7.69 -11.59
N PRO A 205 13.81 -6.74 -12.09
CA PRO A 205 14.06 -6.60 -13.50
C PRO A 205 14.86 -7.79 -14.02
N SER A 206 14.30 -8.39 -15.06
CA SER A 206 14.95 -9.41 -15.87
C SER A 206 15.73 -8.75 -17.03
N ASP A 207 16.29 -9.55 -17.93
CA ASP A 207 16.94 -9.02 -19.14
C ASP A 207 15.95 -8.08 -19.88
N PRO A 208 16.35 -6.85 -20.24
CA PRO A 208 15.46 -5.89 -20.89
C PRO A 208 14.81 -6.39 -22.18
N LYS A 209 15.43 -7.37 -22.86
CA LYS A 209 14.88 -7.96 -24.08
C LYS A 209 13.80 -9.00 -23.82
N SER A 210 13.75 -9.56 -22.62
CA SER A 210 12.81 -10.60 -22.21
C SER A 210 11.85 -10.13 -21.11
N GLN A 211 11.87 -8.84 -20.79
CA GLN A 211 11.04 -8.28 -19.73
C GLN A 211 9.65 -7.98 -20.27
N ASP A 212 8.64 -8.61 -19.67
CA ASP A 212 7.25 -8.30 -19.96
C ASP A 212 6.78 -7.11 -19.12
N ILE A 213 6.32 -6.05 -19.79
CA ILE A 213 5.78 -4.85 -19.14
C ILE A 213 4.50 -5.20 -18.35
N ALA A 214 3.80 -6.26 -18.76
CA ALA A 214 2.59 -6.71 -18.11
C ALA A 214 2.82 -7.14 -16.65
N GLU A 215 4.02 -7.61 -16.28
CA GLU A 215 4.36 -7.89 -14.88
C GLU A 215 4.25 -6.64 -13.99
N LEU A 216 4.46 -5.46 -14.57
CA LEU A 216 4.38 -4.19 -13.85
C LEU A 216 2.97 -3.58 -13.91
N THR A 217 2.35 -3.57 -15.09
CA THR A 217 1.10 -2.83 -15.34
C THR A 217 -0.17 -3.68 -15.29
N GLY A 218 -0.06 -4.99 -15.46
CA GLY A 218 -1.18 -5.90 -15.73
C GLY A 218 -1.26 -6.27 -17.21
N SER A 219 -2.15 -7.19 -17.53
CA SER A 219 -2.29 -7.77 -18.88
C SER A 219 -3.74 -7.82 -19.35
N ILE A 220 -3.94 -7.83 -20.67
CA ILE A 220 -5.25 -8.14 -21.26
C ILE A 220 -5.50 -9.65 -21.13
N ASP A 221 -6.72 -10.02 -20.73
CA ASP A 221 -7.17 -11.41 -20.74
C ASP A 221 -7.94 -11.70 -22.03
N PHE A 222 -7.25 -12.31 -22.99
CA PHE A 222 -7.84 -12.66 -24.27
C PHE A 222 -9.01 -13.65 -24.19
N SER A 223 -9.11 -14.42 -23.10
CA SER A 223 -10.20 -15.39 -22.92
C SER A 223 -11.53 -14.70 -22.59
N THR A 224 -11.48 -13.59 -21.86
CA THR A 224 -12.66 -12.82 -21.46
C THR A 224 -13.07 -11.79 -22.52
N ILE A 225 -12.19 -11.42 -23.47
CA ILE A 225 -12.56 -10.60 -24.64
C ILE A 225 -13.71 -11.24 -25.43
N ALA A 226 -13.72 -12.57 -25.56
CA ALA A 226 -14.78 -13.26 -26.28
C ALA A 226 -16.16 -13.11 -25.60
N GLU A 227 -16.18 -12.86 -24.28
CA GLU A 227 -17.39 -12.66 -23.48
C GLU A 227 -17.82 -11.18 -23.46
N TYR A 228 -16.88 -10.25 -23.26
CA TYR A 228 -17.18 -8.82 -23.11
C TYR A 228 -17.07 -8.01 -24.42
N GLY A 229 -16.57 -8.61 -25.49
CA GLY A 229 -16.58 -8.08 -26.85
C GLY A 229 -15.62 -6.93 -27.15
N SER A 230 -14.85 -6.44 -26.17
CA SER A 230 -13.89 -5.35 -26.36
C SER A 230 -12.69 -5.43 -25.41
N GLU A 231 -11.50 -5.16 -25.93
CA GLU A 231 -10.26 -4.97 -25.15
C GLU A 231 -10.34 -3.76 -24.20
N SER A 232 -11.26 -2.83 -24.46
CA SER A 232 -11.45 -1.63 -23.64
C SER A 232 -12.38 -1.86 -22.44
N ASP A 233 -13.04 -3.02 -22.34
CA ASP A 233 -13.85 -3.34 -21.15
C ASP A 233 -12.92 -3.58 -19.95
N PRO A 234 -13.13 -2.90 -18.81
CA PRO A 234 -12.32 -3.10 -17.60
C PRO A 234 -12.22 -4.57 -17.15
N ARG A 235 -13.25 -5.38 -17.40
CA ARG A 235 -13.30 -6.80 -17.04
C ARG A 235 -12.44 -7.69 -17.95
N ALA A 236 -12.06 -7.19 -19.12
CA ALA A 236 -11.11 -7.84 -20.02
C ALA A 236 -9.64 -7.55 -19.64
N TYR A 237 -9.39 -6.73 -18.60
CA TYR A 237 -8.05 -6.41 -18.12
C TYR A 237 -7.77 -7.05 -16.76
N ARG A 238 -6.63 -7.73 -16.64
CA ARG A 238 -6.12 -8.27 -15.38
C ARG A 238 -5.26 -7.21 -14.71
N PHE A 239 -5.72 -6.76 -13.54
CA PHE A 239 -5.00 -5.82 -12.67
C PHE A 239 -4.03 -6.56 -11.74
N ASP A 240 -3.24 -7.49 -12.28
CA ASP A 240 -2.32 -8.37 -11.56
C ASP A 240 -0.85 -7.94 -11.63
N GLY A 241 -0.59 -6.80 -12.28
CA GLY A 241 0.72 -6.16 -12.29
C GLY A 241 1.13 -5.64 -10.91
N GLU A 242 2.43 -5.63 -10.64
CA GLU A 242 3.00 -5.28 -9.33
C GLU A 242 2.63 -3.86 -8.87
N LEU A 243 2.40 -2.91 -9.78
CA LEU A 243 1.92 -1.57 -9.40
C LEU A 243 0.48 -1.59 -8.87
N ASN A 244 -0.39 -2.41 -9.47
CA ASN A 244 -1.77 -2.57 -9.03
C ASN A 244 -1.84 -3.29 -7.69
N ILE A 245 -0.99 -4.30 -7.51
CA ILE A 245 -0.85 -5.05 -6.26
C ILE A 245 -0.34 -4.18 -5.12
N ALA A 246 0.68 -3.35 -5.38
CA ALA A 246 1.26 -2.47 -4.38
C ALA A 246 0.35 -1.27 -4.01
N ASN A 247 -0.84 -1.17 -4.63
CA ASN A 247 -1.77 -0.09 -4.39
C ASN A 247 -2.02 0.12 -2.88
N ARG A 248 -1.98 1.39 -2.46
CA ARG A 248 -2.13 1.82 -1.06
C ARG A 248 -1.11 1.20 -0.08
N GLY A 249 0.00 0.65 -0.55
CA GLY A 249 1.11 0.20 0.30
C GLY A 249 2.50 0.47 -0.30
N ILE A 250 3.32 -0.56 -0.51
CA ILE A 250 4.74 -0.41 -0.87
C ILE A 250 5.06 -1.16 -2.16
N MET A 251 5.77 -0.50 -3.08
CA MET A 251 6.36 -1.08 -4.27
C MET A 251 7.88 -1.08 -4.15
N GLU A 252 8.50 -2.27 -4.12
CA GLU A 252 9.95 -2.43 -4.22
C GLU A 252 10.35 -2.66 -5.68
N PHE A 253 11.21 -1.79 -6.21
CA PHE A 253 11.93 -2.04 -7.45
C PHE A 253 13.35 -2.50 -7.10
N GLN A 254 13.59 -3.80 -7.24
CA GLN A 254 14.95 -4.32 -7.22
C GLN A 254 15.64 -3.83 -8.51
N LEU A 255 16.91 -3.46 -8.48
CA LEU A 255 17.62 -3.02 -9.68
C LEU A 255 18.92 -3.82 -9.82
N THR A 256 18.94 -4.72 -10.82
CA THR A 256 20.17 -5.38 -11.28
C THR A 256 20.73 -4.54 -12.43
N LEU A 257 21.75 -3.73 -12.15
CA LEU A 257 22.36 -2.86 -13.16
C LEU A 257 23.29 -3.66 -14.10
N ARG A 258 22.73 -4.37 -15.09
CA ARG A 258 23.49 -4.73 -16.31
C ARG A 258 23.33 -3.71 -17.43
N THR A 259 22.28 -2.89 -17.42
CA THR A 259 21.93 -1.99 -18.54
C THR A 259 22.48 -0.57 -18.41
N ILE A 260 23.15 -0.22 -17.31
CA ILE A 260 23.83 1.08 -17.15
C ILE A 260 25.34 0.84 -16.93
N GLN A 261 25.98 0.16 -17.87
CA GLN A 261 27.45 0.13 -17.93
C GLN A 261 27.96 1.49 -18.42
N ARG A 262 28.05 2.43 -17.48
CA ARG A 262 29.20 3.32 -17.31
C ARG A 262 29.15 3.89 -15.88
N GLY A 263 29.65 3.08 -14.94
CA GLY A 263 30.10 3.54 -13.62
C GLY A 263 29.12 3.37 -12.45
N VAL A 264 29.45 2.40 -11.59
CA VAL A 264 29.15 2.31 -10.14
C VAL A 264 27.80 1.71 -9.68
N ASN A 265 27.93 0.43 -9.26
CA ASN A 265 27.25 -0.39 -8.23
C ASN A 265 25.71 -0.37 -7.98
N ASN A 266 25.19 -1.60 -7.78
CA ASN A 266 23.82 -2.03 -7.46
C ASN A 266 22.98 -1.04 -6.63
N ARG A 267 21.73 -0.83 -7.09
CA ARG A 267 20.76 0.12 -6.54
C ARG A 267 19.45 -0.59 -6.16
N LYS A 268 18.62 0.02 -5.31
CA LYS A 268 17.23 -0.40 -5.04
C LYS A 268 16.35 0.84 -4.90
N CYS A 269 15.19 0.83 -5.54
CA CYS A 269 14.19 1.90 -5.51
C CYS A 269 12.94 1.43 -4.75
N LEU A 270 12.33 2.33 -3.98
CA LEU A 270 11.08 2.15 -3.27
C LEU A 270 10.10 3.22 -3.78
N GLY A 271 8.98 2.79 -4.35
CA GLY A 271 7.85 3.66 -4.65
C GLY A 271 6.70 3.35 -3.68
N VAL A 272 5.94 4.37 -3.31
CA VAL A 272 4.59 4.16 -2.78
C VAL A 272 3.68 4.55 -3.92
N PRO A 273 2.89 3.63 -4.50
CA PRO A 273 1.96 3.96 -5.56
C PRO A 273 1.02 5.05 -5.06
N GLY A 274 1.06 6.20 -5.72
CA GLY A 274 0.07 7.25 -5.51
C GLY A 274 -1.16 6.89 -6.31
N VAL A 275 -2.18 6.37 -5.63
CA VAL A 275 -3.58 6.44 -6.07
C VAL A 275 -4.33 7.21 -5.00
#